data_AF-A0A6G3MM91-F1
#
_entry.id   AF-A0A6G3MM91-F1
#
_cell.length_a   1.000
_cell.length_b   1.000
_cell.length_c   1.000
_cell.angle_alpha   90.00
_cell.angle_beta   90.00
_cell.angle_gamma   90.00
#
_symmetry.space_group_name_H-M   'P 1'
#
loop_
_entity.id
_entity.type
_entity.pdbx_description
1 polymer ?
#
loop_
_entity_poly.entity_id
_entity_poly.type
_entity_poly.pdbx_seq_one_letter_code
_entity_poly.pdbx_strand_id
1 'polypeptide(L)'
;DQYLNDSFNLDESFSSYPENLSEIHTEDIFSQLPKNTRELLSKYRGITKLFDWQEKILKLPCIYKGGNLIYTSPTGGGKTLVSELILMREVLTYRKNAIYVVPYVSLAHEKVSSLAPLGCSLGFHVEEYASSKGIIPPRKRYKRNSIYI
;
A
#
# COMPACT_ATOMS: atom_id res chain seq x y z
N ASP A 1 19.50 -21.81 -16.80
CA ASP A 1 19.04 -20.53 -16.23
C ASP A 1 18.66 -20.66 -14.76
N GLN A 2 19.68 -20.78 -13.92
CA GLN A 2 19.61 -21.12 -12.50
C GLN A 2 19.40 -19.90 -11.57
N TYR A 3 19.18 -18.71 -12.12
CA TYR A 3 19.11 -17.44 -11.38
C TYR A 3 17.69 -17.02 -10.94
N LEU A 4 16.66 -17.83 -11.26
CA LEU A 4 15.29 -17.61 -10.77
C LEU A 4 14.96 -18.37 -9.48
N ASN A 5 15.92 -19.18 -8.98
CA ASN A 5 15.78 -20.01 -7.78
C ASN A 5 16.66 -19.56 -6.61
N ASP A 6 17.27 -18.38 -6.67
CA ASP A 6 17.70 -17.71 -5.44
C ASP A 6 16.43 -17.28 -4.70
N SER A 7 15.90 -18.25 -3.96
CA SER A 7 14.92 -18.11 -2.91
C SER A 7 15.29 -16.85 -2.12
N PHE A 8 14.51 -15.80 -2.37
CA PHE A 8 14.53 -14.58 -1.58
C PHE A 8 14.24 -15.00 -0.15
N ASN A 9 15.31 -15.17 0.65
CA ASN A 9 15.24 -15.70 2.00
C ASN A 9 14.69 -14.59 2.89
N LEU A 10 13.37 -14.40 2.83
CA LEU A 10 12.64 -13.47 3.69
C LEU A 10 13.01 -13.71 5.15
N ASP A 11 13.24 -14.96 5.54
CA ASP A 11 13.58 -15.33 6.91
C ASP A 11 14.84 -14.62 7.45
N GLU A 12 15.86 -14.33 6.63
CA GLU A 12 17.06 -13.60 7.10
C GLU A 12 16.80 -12.11 7.30
N SER A 13 16.05 -11.46 6.42
CA SER A 13 15.65 -10.04 6.58
C SER A 13 14.61 -9.84 7.69
N PHE A 14 13.82 -10.89 7.96
CA PHE A 14 12.82 -10.91 9.03
C PHE A 14 13.42 -11.27 10.39
N SER A 15 14.65 -11.82 10.46
CA SER A 15 15.33 -12.16 11.72
C SER A 15 15.56 -10.96 12.66
N SER A 16 15.53 -9.73 12.13
CA SER A 16 15.65 -8.50 12.92
C SER A 16 14.32 -7.97 13.48
N TYR A 17 13.19 -8.55 13.06
CA TYR A 17 11.89 -8.30 13.66
C TYR A 17 11.74 -9.18 14.90
N PRO A 18 11.23 -8.65 16.03
CA PRO A 18 11.19 -9.42 17.27
C PRO A 18 10.45 -10.74 17.01
N GLU A 19 11.09 -11.86 17.41
CA GLU A 19 10.65 -13.26 17.30
C GLU A 19 9.31 -13.59 17.99
N ASN A 20 8.42 -12.63 18.18
CA ASN A 20 7.04 -12.90 18.59
C ASN A 20 6.16 -13.12 17.35
N LEU A 21 6.39 -14.25 16.65
CA LEU A 21 5.46 -14.83 15.68
C LEU A 21 4.09 -15.19 16.31
N SER A 22 3.97 -15.08 17.64
CA SER A 22 2.75 -15.28 18.43
C SER A 22 1.69 -14.18 18.26
N GLU A 23 2.01 -13.04 17.63
CA GLU A 23 1.06 -11.96 17.35
C GLU A 23 0.79 -11.74 15.85
N ILE A 24 0.92 -12.78 15.03
CA ILE A 24 0.47 -12.69 13.63
C ILE A 24 -1.05 -12.57 13.63
N HIS A 25 -1.58 -11.47 13.09
CA HIS A 25 -3.02 -11.33 12.91
C HIS A 25 -3.50 -12.40 11.92
N THR A 26 -4.47 -13.20 12.34
CA THR A 26 -5.09 -14.23 11.49
C THR A 26 -5.91 -13.59 10.37
N GLU A 27 -6.39 -12.36 10.59
CA GLU A 27 -7.19 -11.63 9.62
C GLU A 27 -6.33 -10.99 8.53
N ASP A 28 -6.86 -11.06 7.32
CA ASP A 28 -6.31 -10.42 6.14
C ASP A 28 -6.59 -8.90 6.17
N ILE A 29 -5.67 -8.06 5.68
CA ILE A 29 -5.86 -6.61 5.57
C ILE A 29 -7.15 -6.25 4.83
N PHE A 30 -7.58 -7.10 3.89
CA PHE A 30 -8.84 -6.92 3.17
C PHE A 30 -10.08 -6.97 4.07
N SER A 31 -10.01 -7.53 5.29
CA SER A 31 -11.12 -7.45 6.26
C SER A 31 -11.37 -6.02 6.74
N GLN A 32 -10.33 -5.17 6.72
CA GLN A 32 -10.40 -3.76 7.12
C GLN A 32 -10.77 -2.83 5.96
N LEU A 33 -10.77 -3.33 4.73
CA LEU A 33 -11.08 -2.57 3.52
C LEU A 33 -12.53 -2.83 3.05
N PRO A 34 -13.12 -1.95 2.23
CA PRO A 34 -14.42 -2.20 1.62
C PRO A 34 -14.45 -3.55 0.88
N LYS A 35 -15.57 -4.29 0.97
CA LYS A 35 -15.69 -5.66 0.42
C LYS A 35 -15.38 -5.76 -1.08
N ASN A 36 -15.67 -4.69 -1.83
CA ASN A 36 -15.40 -4.61 -3.26
C ASN A 36 -13.93 -4.29 -3.61
N THR A 37 -13.04 -4.06 -2.63
CA THR A 37 -11.64 -3.68 -2.90
C THR A 37 -10.91 -4.71 -3.75
N ARG A 38 -11.11 -6.02 -3.49
CA ARG A 38 -10.48 -7.08 -4.29
C ARG A 38 -10.97 -7.08 -5.74
N GLU A 39 -12.28 -6.92 -5.93
CA GLU A 39 -12.90 -6.85 -7.26
C GLU A 39 -12.36 -5.63 -8.03
N LEU A 40 -12.25 -4.48 -7.37
CA LEU A 40 -11.73 -3.26 -7.99
C LEU A 40 -10.24 -3.37 -8.31
N LEU A 41 -9.44 -4.01 -7.46
CA LEU A 41 -8.03 -4.30 -7.76
C LEU A 41 -7.91 -5.25 -8.96
N SER A 42 -8.75 -6.29 -9.03
CA SER A 42 -8.78 -7.18 -10.20
C SER A 42 -9.19 -6.42 -11.46
N LYS A 43 -10.24 -5.60 -11.39
CA LYS A 43 -10.77 -4.84 -12.52
C LYS A 43 -9.80 -3.79 -13.07
N TYR A 44 -9.18 -3.00 -12.19
CA TYR A 44 -8.33 -1.87 -12.61
C TYR A 44 -6.85 -2.24 -12.73
N ARG A 45 -6.39 -3.33 -12.10
CA ARG A 45 -4.97 -3.71 -12.04
C ARG A 45 -4.68 -5.14 -12.53
N GLY A 46 -5.70 -5.95 -12.75
CA GLY A 46 -5.52 -7.38 -13.05
C GLY A 46 -5.04 -8.20 -11.85
N ILE A 47 -5.10 -7.66 -10.63
CA ILE A 47 -4.57 -8.35 -9.43
C ILE A 47 -5.67 -9.24 -8.84
N THR A 48 -5.49 -10.55 -8.94
CA THR A 48 -6.43 -11.56 -8.42
C THR A 48 -5.96 -12.19 -7.11
N LYS A 49 -4.64 -12.32 -6.92
CA LYS A 49 -4.03 -12.93 -5.73
C LYS A 49 -2.79 -12.14 -5.30
N LEU A 50 -2.53 -12.13 -4.00
CA LEU A 50 -1.27 -11.65 -3.43
C LEU A 50 -0.20 -12.74 -3.46
N PHE A 51 1.06 -12.33 -3.49
CA PHE A 51 2.18 -13.24 -3.23
C PHE A 51 2.25 -13.58 -1.75
N ASP A 52 2.72 -14.79 -1.42
CA ASP A 52 2.78 -15.27 -0.04
C ASP A 52 3.57 -14.33 0.88
N TRP A 53 4.64 -13.71 0.37
CA TRP A 53 5.43 -12.75 1.13
C TRP A 53 4.67 -11.43 1.39
N GLN A 54 3.81 -10.99 0.46
CA GLN A 54 2.96 -9.82 0.66
C GLN A 54 1.95 -10.10 1.77
N GLU A 55 1.32 -11.28 1.75
CA GLU A 55 0.38 -11.69 2.80
C GLU A 55 1.05 -11.76 4.17
N LYS A 56 2.26 -12.32 4.25
CA LYS A 56 3.05 -12.35 5.49
C LYS A 56 3.28 -10.94 6.05
N ILE A 57 3.71 -9.99 5.21
CA ILE A 57 3.90 -8.60 5.63
C ILE A 57 2.60 -7.98 6.11
N LEU A 58 1.53 -8.11 5.33
CA LEU A 58 0.23 -7.49 5.62
C LEU A 58 -0.42 -8.00 6.91
N LYS A 59 0.02 -9.16 7.42
CA LYS A 59 -0.41 -9.74 8.70
C LYS A 59 0.44 -9.32 9.90
N LEU A 60 1.51 -8.54 9.70
CA LEU A 60 2.38 -8.10 10.79
C LEU A 60 1.62 -7.18 11.77
N PRO A 61 1.80 -7.38 13.09
CA PRO A 61 1.08 -6.60 14.11
C PRO A 61 1.41 -5.12 14.07
N CYS A 62 2.62 -4.75 13.62
CA CYS A 62 3.01 -3.34 13.48
C CYS A 62 2.09 -2.58 12.53
N ILE A 63 1.58 -3.22 11.47
CA ILE A 63 0.67 -2.55 10.54
C ILE A 63 -0.62 -2.21 11.27
N TYR A 64 -1.24 -3.15 11.99
CA TYR A 64 -2.47 -2.95 12.76
C TYR A 64 -2.33 -1.97 13.93
N LYS A 65 -1.16 -1.96 14.58
CA LYS A 65 -0.85 -1.02 15.67
C LYS A 65 -0.47 0.40 15.16
N GLY A 66 -0.35 0.60 13.85
CA GLY A 66 0.07 1.88 13.25
C GLY A 66 1.55 2.19 13.45
N GLY A 67 2.38 1.14 13.60
CA GLY A 67 3.83 1.23 13.71
C GLY A 67 4.51 1.40 12.35
N ASN A 68 5.82 1.67 12.41
CA ASN A 68 6.65 1.83 11.23
C ASN A 68 7.08 0.47 10.65
N LEU A 69 7.21 0.39 9.33
CA LEU A 69 7.60 -0.83 8.61
C LEU A 69 8.63 -0.48 7.53
N ILE A 70 9.72 -1.24 7.46
CA ILE A 70 10.76 -1.12 6.43
C ILE A 70 10.96 -2.49 5.78
N TYR A 71 10.66 -2.61 4.49
CA TYR A 71 10.77 -3.90 3.79
C TYR A 71 11.50 -3.75 2.46
N THR A 72 12.20 -4.82 2.06
CA THR A 72 12.95 -4.90 0.81
C THR A 72 12.53 -6.15 0.02
N SER A 73 12.82 -6.15 -1.27
CA SER A 73 12.49 -7.18 -2.28
C SER A 73 13.04 -6.73 -3.66
N PRO A 74 13.05 -7.56 -4.70
CA PRO A 74 13.49 -7.13 -6.02
C PRO A 74 12.51 -6.18 -6.72
N THR A 75 13.00 -5.37 -7.67
CA THR A 75 12.15 -4.56 -8.56
C THR A 75 11.22 -5.48 -9.36
N GLY A 76 9.94 -5.12 -9.48
CA GLY A 76 8.92 -5.97 -10.10
C GLY A 76 8.28 -6.99 -9.16
N GLY A 77 8.82 -7.18 -7.94
CA GLY A 77 8.29 -8.14 -6.97
C GLY A 77 6.92 -7.80 -6.36
N GLY A 78 6.30 -6.67 -6.72
CA GLY A 78 4.97 -6.28 -6.23
C GLY A 78 4.94 -5.46 -4.94
N LYS A 79 6.06 -4.82 -4.56
CA LYS A 79 6.18 -3.96 -3.37
C LYS A 79 5.12 -2.88 -3.29
N THR A 80 4.94 -2.18 -4.40
CA THR A 80 4.06 -1.02 -4.51
C THR A 80 2.66 -1.37 -4.03
N LEU A 81 2.17 -2.58 -4.35
CA LEU A 81 0.85 -3.03 -3.91
C LEU A 81 0.72 -3.11 -2.39
N VAL A 82 1.74 -3.58 -1.68
CA VAL A 82 1.73 -3.66 -0.21
C VAL A 82 1.59 -2.27 0.39
N SER A 83 2.41 -1.31 -0.06
CA SER A 83 2.31 0.09 0.37
C SER A 83 0.96 0.72 0.00
N GLU A 84 0.45 0.48 -1.20
CA GLU A 84 -0.86 0.99 -1.64
C GLU A 84 -2.02 0.44 -0.78
N LEU A 85 -1.99 -0.85 -0.42
CA LEU A 85 -2.99 -1.46 0.47
C LEU A 85 -2.96 -0.83 1.88
N ILE A 86 -1.77 -0.60 2.43
CA ILE A 86 -1.60 0.06 3.73
C ILE A 86 -2.12 1.50 3.67
N LEU A 87 -1.79 2.25 2.61
CA LEU A 87 -2.30 3.61 2.40
C LEU A 87 -3.83 3.65 2.29
N MET A 88 -4.42 2.74 1.50
CA MET A 88 -5.87 2.62 1.38
C MET A 88 -6.53 2.31 2.73
N ARG A 89 -5.91 1.47 3.56
CA ARG A 89 -6.39 1.16 4.91
C ARG A 89 -6.41 2.38 5.81
N GLU A 90 -5.34 3.16 5.83
CA GLU A 90 -5.29 4.39 6.64
C GLU A 90 -6.37 5.40 6.22
N VAL A 91 -6.63 5.51 4.93
CA VAL A 91 -7.61 6.46 4.37
C VAL A 91 -9.06 6.00 4.53
N LEU A 92 -9.33 4.72 4.30
CA LEU A 92 -10.68 4.16 4.28
C LEU A 92 -11.16 3.73 5.67
N THR A 93 -10.29 3.06 6.44
CA THR A 93 -10.61 2.49 7.74
C THR A 93 -10.36 3.50 8.86
N TYR A 94 -9.16 4.09 8.91
CA TYR A 94 -8.75 4.98 9.99
C TYR A 94 -9.12 6.45 9.73
N ARG A 95 -9.65 6.78 8.55
CA ARG A 95 -10.07 8.13 8.15
C ARG A 95 -8.95 9.16 8.34
N LYS A 96 -7.71 8.77 8.04
CA LYS A 96 -6.53 9.63 8.05
C LYS A 96 -6.14 9.99 6.63
N ASN A 97 -5.55 11.17 6.44
CA ASN A 97 -4.91 11.48 5.17
C ASN A 97 -3.54 10.79 5.12
N ALA A 98 -3.08 10.44 3.92
CA ALA A 98 -1.81 9.76 3.73
C ALA A 98 -0.99 10.44 2.64
N ILE A 99 0.33 10.28 2.70
CA ILE A 99 1.28 10.84 1.72
C ILE A 99 2.05 9.68 1.09
N TYR A 100 2.06 9.64 -0.24
CA TYR A 100 2.88 8.73 -1.04
C TYR A 100 4.01 9.54 -1.67
N VAL A 101 5.23 9.43 -1.14
CA VAL A 101 6.39 10.14 -1.69
C VAL A 101 7.06 9.31 -2.79
N VAL A 102 7.38 9.95 -3.92
CA VAL A 102 8.15 9.38 -5.03
C VAL A 102 9.25 10.35 -5.47
N PRO A 103 10.38 9.86 -6.01
CA PRO A 103 11.54 10.72 -6.32
C PRO A 103 11.38 11.56 -7.58
N TYR A 104 10.48 11.21 -8.50
CA TYR A 104 10.32 11.88 -9.79
C TYR A 104 8.87 12.25 -10.08
N VAL A 105 8.68 13.37 -10.79
CA VAL A 105 7.36 13.86 -11.24
C VAL A 105 6.66 12.82 -12.13
N SER A 106 7.41 12.13 -13.01
CA SER A 106 6.86 11.06 -13.85
C SER A 106 6.27 9.91 -13.05
N LEU A 107 6.92 9.53 -11.94
CA LEU A 107 6.39 8.51 -11.02
C LEU A 107 5.16 9.02 -10.27
N ALA A 108 5.11 10.31 -9.94
CA ALA A 108 3.92 10.90 -9.31
C ALA A 108 2.72 10.81 -10.26
N HIS A 109 2.90 11.21 -11.53
CA HIS A 109 1.87 11.05 -12.56
C HIS A 109 1.42 9.59 -12.71
N GLU A 110 2.37 8.65 -12.73
CA GLU A 110 2.05 7.22 -12.78
C GLU A 110 1.17 6.83 -11.59
N LYS A 111 1.56 7.16 -10.35
CA LYS A 111 0.79 6.80 -9.15
C LYS A 111 -0.57 7.48 -9.08
N VAL A 112 -0.71 8.71 -9.57
CA VAL A 112 -2.01 9.38 -9.68
C VAL A 112 -2.92 8.64 -10.66
N SER A 113 -2.45 8.38 -11.89
CA SER A 113 -3.23 7.66 -12.91
C SER A 113 -3.64 6.26 -12.44
N SER A 114 -2.75 5.66 -11.66
CA SER A 114 -2.84 4.32 -11.09
C SER A 114 -3.88 4.26 -9.97
N LEU A 115 -3.86 5.19 -9.01
CA LEU A 115 -4.76 5.20 -7.85
C LEU A 115 -6.10 5.89 -8.09
N ALA A 116 -6.20 6.82 -9.04
CA ALA A 116 -7.43 7.61 -9.27
C ALA A 116 -8.70 6.76 -9.52
N PRO A 117 -8.67 5.68 -10.34
CA PRO A 117 -9.85 4.83 -10.54
C PRO A 117 -10.32 4.14 -9.25
N LEU A 118 -9.37 3.71 -8.42
CA LEU A 118 -9.64 3.12 -7.11
C LEU A 118 -10.21 4.18 -6.15
N GLY A 119 -9.62 5.37 -6.12
CA GLY A 119 -10.09 6.50 -5.31
C GLY A 119 -11.54 6.87 -5.63
N CYS A 120 -11.88 6.96 -6.91
CA CYS A 120 -13.24 7.24 -7.36
C CYS A 120 -14.24 6.17 -6.89
N SER A 121 -13.83 4.89 -6.95
CA SER A 121 -14.71 3.75 -6.65
C SER A 121 -14.84 3.46 -5.15
N LEU A 122 -13.77 3.66 -4.38
CA LEU A 122 -13.70 3.39 -2.94
C LEU A 122 -14.02 4.61 -2.08
N GLY A 123 -14.06 5.81 -2.68
CA GLY A 123 -14.50 7.03 -2.01
C GLY A 123 -13.38 7.79 -1.28
N PHE A 124 -12.17 7.83 -1.84
CA PHE A 124 -11.08 8.70 -1.38
C PHE A 124 -10.56 9.61 -2.48
N HIS A 125 -9.88 10.69 -2.11
CA HIS A 125 -9.25 11.60 -3.07
C HIS A 125 -7.81 11.19 -3.34
N VAL A 126 -7.40 11.32 -4.60
CA VAL A 126 -5.99 11.27 -5.00
C VAL A 126 -5.63 12.66 -5.49
N GLU A 127 -4.69 13.30 -4.82
CA GLU A 127 -4.27 14.65 -5.17
C GLU A 127 -2.77 14.66 -5.49
N GLU A 128 -2.41 15.38 -6.55
CA GLU A 128 -1.05 15.43 -7.06
C GLU A 128 -0.33 16.71 -6.61
N TYR A 129 0.85 16.53 -6.02
CA TYR A 129 1.73 17.56 -5.51
C TYR A 129 3.12 17.41 -6.15
N ALA A 130 3.18 17.62 -7.46
CA ALA A 130 4.40 17.49 -8.25
C ALA A 130 4.52 18.60 -9.30
N SER A 131 5.75 19.09 -9.52
CA SER A 131 6.04 20.19 -10.46
C SER A 131 5.23 21.46 -10.14
N SER A 132 4.37 21.92 -11.05
CA SER A 132 3.50 23.08 -10.87
C SER A 132 2.10 22.74 -10.32
N LYS A 133 1.85 21.48 -9.95
CA LYS A 133 0.56 21.03 -9.40
C LYS A 133 0.62 20.92 -7.87
N GLY A 134 -0.53 21.15 -7.25
CA GLY A 134 -0.70 21.15 -5.81
C GLY A 134 -0.71 22.57 -5.24
N ILE A 135 -1.27 22.72 -4.03
CA ILE A 135 -1.32 23.99 -3.29
C ILE A 135 -0.81 23.73 -1.88
N ILE A 136 0.20 24.47 -1.44
CA ILE A 136 0.74 24.37 -0.08
C ILE A 136 0.21 25.58 0.73
N PRO A 137 -0.42 25.34 1.90
CA PRO A 137 -0.70 24.04 2.52
C PRO A 137 -1.87 23.29 1.85
N PRO A 138 -1.90 21.94 1.92
CA PRO A 138 -3.00 21.15 1.37
C PRO A 138 -4.37 21.60 1.87
N ARG A 139 -5.32 21.77 0.94
CA ARG A 139 -6.67 22.22 1.29
C ARG A 139 -7.39 21.14 2.07
N LYS A 140 -7.81 21.46 3.30
CA LYS A 140 -8.56 20.52 4.16
C LYS A 140 -9.85 20.06 3.47
N ARG A 141 -9.98 18.74 3.27
CA ARG A 141 -11.18 18.06 2.76
C ARG A 141 -11.95 17.44 3.92
N TYR A 142 -13.20 17.85 4.13
CA TYR A 142 -13.99 17.40 5.29
C TYR A 142 -14.81 16.13 5.04
N LYS A 143 -15.11 15.79 3.78
CA LYS A 143 -16.00 14.65 3.45
C LYS A 143 -15.26 13.34 3.19
N ARG A 144 -14.06 13.42 2.63
CA ARG A 144 -13.25 12.28 2.22
C ARG A 144 -11.79 12.59 2.50
N ASN A 145 -11.07 11.57 2.93
CA ASN A 145 -9.64 11.64 3.13
C ASN A 145 -8.90 11.57 1.78
N SER A 146 -7.70 12.11 1.77
CA SER A 146 -6.86 12.20 0.59
C SER A 146 -5.59 11.38 0.74
N ILE A 147 -5.19 10.73 -0.36
CA ILE A 147 -3.82 10.31 -0.62
C ILE A 147 -3.18 11.43 -1.44
N TYR A 148 -2.18 12.07 -0.86
CA TYR A 148 -1.35 13.06 -1.52
C TYR A 148 -0.16 12.34 -2.17
N ILE A 149 0.07 12.58 -3.45
CA ILE A 149 1.18 12.00 -4.22
C ILE A 149 2.19 13.09 -4.56
#